data_AF-A0A4U8SXR1-F1
#
_entry.id   AF-A0A4U8SXR1-F1
#
_cell.length_a   1.000
_cell.length_b   1.000
_cell.length_c   1.000
_cell.angle_alpha   90.00
_cell.angle_beta   90.00
_cell.angle_gamma   90.00
#
_symmetry.space_group_name_H-M   'P 1'
#
loop_
_entity.id
_entity.type
_entity.pdbx_description
1 polymer ?
#
loop_
_entity_poly.entity_id
_entity_poly.type
_entity_poly.pdbx_seq_one_letter_code
_entity_poly.pdbx_strand_id
1 'polypeptide(L)'
;MKRLFGFILLSSLFVSQLCALEFGSMGNTSAAMGGAGVALKHSAWGLYYNPALLSSDPKVKLGYSLGVGLREQNLAKLTTIDINNMTDTAERLIATFTNAGAGGVPSAGVITDVIKEGLQTALGGQGTGDVQKDLENYLQQHPDGNYGSLIQGILGAVNQNQNISQDQKDLLDNIVGNIDYGNLDFSNGGGSGAIKDALQNITINKGGDKGLDKAVEDISSMQEILKDNNLNIVSQNGVILQISSKTMNEKLGSLGVAYFASAYSSMSINADSSKMRLIINSGNSYYELVDNGGSFSFKASSKADYDKYSLIASLEGNSDAHKLVTTALMLSEVPIGYARTFYLKHGNLNLGITGKLMNAISTQKQININKNTDFQKELTSLASLENTISSNNFGVDVGVLYELDLPEFRYLTIGLVAKNLNSPTFESSLNNITIKPQYRMGLGYNSKFLNVAFDADLTPNDLLAFSNVKQQSQMIGGGMGFDLKVVDLRLGAMKDLRQDTGLILTGGLNVLGFLDIALQVSTKTTKLDGTPIPQYINLRLGGSFSF
;
A
#
# COMPACT_ATOMS: atom_id res chain seq x y z
N MET A 1 24.13 51.81 6.91
CA MET A 1 24.44 50.52 6.25
C MET A 1 24.41 49.37 7.26
N LYS A 2 23.25 49.12 7.85
CA LYS A 2 22.95 47.98 8.74
C LYS A 2 21.48 47.65 8.46
N ARG A 3 21.15 46.37 8.29
CA ARG A 3 19.85 45.80 7.84
C ARG A 3 19.77 45.51 6.33
N LEU A 4 20.47 44.48 5.85
CA LEU A 4 20.06 43.68 4.68
C LEU A 4 20.89 42.38 4.54
N PHE A 5 21.09 41.60 5.61
CA PHE A 5 21.82 40.32 5.54
C PHE A 5 21.23 39.22 6.45
N GLY A 6 19.92 39.27 6.66
CA GLY A 6 19.14 38.16 7.19
C GLY A 6 17.89 38.05 6.33
N PHE A 7 17.56 36.84 5.85
CA PHE A 7 16.43 36.45 4.99
C PHE A 7 16.69 36.04 3.52
N ILE A 8 17.89 35.60 3.13
CA ILE A 8 18.08 34.87 1.85
C ILE A 8 18.94 33.60 2.05
N LEU A 9 18.70 32.85 3.13
CA LEU A 9 19.33 31.52 3.31
C LEU A 9 18.43 30.51 4.04
N LEU A 10 17.11 30.71 3.99
CA LEU A 10 16.15 29.83 4.66
C LEU A 10 14.90 29.51 3.81
N SER A 11 15.03 29.54 2.48
CA SER A 11 13.92 29.24 1.57
C SER A 11 14.31 28.49 0.29
N SER A 12 15.48 27.85 0.27
CA SER A 12 15.85 26.87 -0.76
C SER A 12 16.49 25.66 -0.09
N LEU A 13 16.10 24.46 -0.54
CA LEU A 13 16.48 23.13 -0.03
C LEU A 13 15.59 22.57 1.10
N PHE A 14 14.27 22.58 0.91
CA PHE A 14 13.54 21.33 1.13
C PHE A 14 13.74 20.47 -0.13
N VAL A 15 14.94 19.90 -0.29
CA VAL A 15 15.06 18.72 -1.14
C VAL A 15 14.35 17.63 -0.36
N SER A 16 13.20 17.18 -0.85
CA SER A 16 12.53 15.99 -0.34
C SER A 16 13.48 14.81 -0.44
N GLN A 17 14.17 14.51 0.67
CA GLN A 17 14.98 13.32 0.81
C GLN A 17 14.04 12.12 0.96
N LEU A 18 14.06 11.22 -0.01
CA LEU A 18 13.36 9.95 0.10
C LEU A 18 14.17 9.06 1.02
N CYS A 19 13.50 8.38 1.92
CA CYS A 19 14.11 7.38 2.80
C CYS A 19 13.64 6.01 2.31
N ALA A 20 14.55 5.05 2.14
CA ALA A 20 14.24 3.83 1.41
C ALA A 20 14.99 2.60 1.93
N LEU A 21 14.38 1.46 1.61
CA LEU A 21 14.77 0.07 1.86
C LEU A 21 14.36 -0.47 3.22
N GLU A 22 13.60 -1.56 3.17
CA GLU A 22 13.33 -2.41 4.31
C GLU A 22 14.56 -3.24 4.70
N PHE A 23 14.49 -3.86 5.88
CA PHE A 23 15.47 -4.86 6.26
C PHE A 23 15.20 -6.13 5.43
N GLY A 24 15.96 -6.27 4.36
CA GLY A 24 15.80 -7.37 3.40
C GLY A 24 16.18 -8.75 3.96
N SER A 25 16.00 -9.75 3.11
CA SER A 25 16.46 -11.11 3.39
C SER A 25 17.65 -11.43 2.49
N MET A 26 18.67 -12.10 2.99
CA MET A 26 19.76 -12.60 2.16
C MET A 26 20.05 -14.04 2.52
N GLY A 27 20.34 -14.89 1.54
CA GLY A 27 20.50 -16.31 1.78
C GLY A 27 19.19 -17.05 2.00
N ASN A 28 19.29 -18.36 1.83
CA ASN A 28 18.13 -19.25 1.82
C ASN A 28 17.73 -19.71 3.22
N THR A 29 18.69 -19.89 4.13
CA THR A 29 18.43 -20.31 5.52
C THR A 29 17.53 -19.33 6.24
N SER A 30 17.90 -18.05 6.29
CA SER A 30 17.11 -17.02 6.97
C SER A 30 15.76 -16.81 6.29
N ALA A 31 15.72 -16.80 4.96
CA ALA A 31 14.50 -16.70 4.18
C ALA A 31 13.47 -17.80 4.51
N ALA A 32 13.93 -19.04 4.70
CA ALA A 32 13.10 -20.19 5.05
C ALA A 32 12.73 -20.28 6.54
N MET A 33 13.33 -19.43 7.39
CA MET A 33 13.10 -19.39 8.84
C MET A 33 12.44 -18.06 9.25
N GLY A 34 11.47 -17.58 8.46
CA GLY A 34 10.74 -16.35 8.77
C GLY A 34 11.61 -15.09 8.71
N GLY A 35 12.63 -15.06 7.87
CA GLY A 35 13.55 -13.92 7.73
C GLY A 35 14.54 -13.74 8.90
N ALA A 36 14.53 -14.65 9.88
CA ALA A 36 15.38 -14.57 11.07
C ALA A 36 16.82 -15.00 10.76
N GLY A 37 17.79 -14.18 11.18
CA GLY A 37 19.20 -14.38 10.90
C GLY A 37 20.18 -13.64 11.81
N VAL A 38 19.71 -12.70 12.64
CA VAL A 38 20.57 -11.84 13.48
C VAL A 38 21.30 -12.63 14.59
N ALA A 39 20.77 -13.78 14.97
CA ALA A 39 21.33 -14.66 16.00
C ALA A 39 21.63 -16.10 15.52
N LEU A 40 21.63 -16.34 14.20
CA LEU A 40 21.90 -17.67 13.61
C LEU A 40 23.40 -17.88 13.35
N LYS A 41 24.07 -18.65 14.22
CA LYS A 41 25.53 -18.87 14.17
C LYS A 41 25.99 -19.60 12.91
N HIS A 42 25.20 -20.57 12.46
CA HIS A 42 25.60 -21.46 11.37
C HIS A 42 25.41 -20.86 9.98
N SER A 43 24.68 -19.74 9.86
CA SER A 43 24.50 -19.04 8.59
C SER A 43 25.83 -18.52 8.03
N ALA A 44 26.00 -18.58 6.71
CA ALA A 44 27.10 -17.92 6.01
C ALA A 44 26.88 -16.41 5.85
N TRP A 45 25.68 -15.92 6.14
CA TRP A 45 25.24 -14.54 5.87
C TRP A 45 25.43 -13.60 7.06
N GLY A 46 26.38 -13.91 7.95
CA GLY A 46 26.67 -13.10 9.13
C GLY A 46 26.96 -11.64 8.79
N LEU A 47 27.77 -11.38 7.76
CA LEU A 47 28.09 -10.03 7.29
C LEU A 47 26.85 -9.22 6.86
N TYR A 48 25.80 -9.88 6.37
CA TYR A 48 24.55 -9.22 6.00
C TYR A 48 23.64 -8.99 7.20
N TYR A 49 23.46 -9.98 8.07
CA TYR A 49 22.50 -9.90 9.17
C TYR A 49 23.05 -9.24 10.44
N ASN A 50 24.25 -9.63 10.87
CA ASN A 50 24.87 -9.13 12.09
C ASN A 50 26.38 -9.42 12.01
N PRO A 51 27.24 -8.41 11.83
CA PRO A 51 28.68 -8.65 11.65
C PRO A 51 29.33 -9.37 12.85
N ALA A 52 28.74 -9.34 14.04
CA ALA A 52 29.24 -10.12 15.19
C ALA A 52 29.18 -11.64 14.96
N LEU A 53 28.33 -12.13 14.06
CA LEU A 53 28.26 -13.54 13.71
C LEU A 53 29.54 -14.06 13.04
N LEU A 54 30.36 -13.18 12.46
CA LEU A 54 31.62 -13.55 11.78
C LEU A 54 32.59 -14.29 12.71
N SER A 55 32.62 -13.96 14.00
CA SER A 55 33.48 -14.62 15.00
C SER A 55 32.78 -15.72 15.81
N SER A 56 31.48 -15.94 15.61
CA SER A 56 30.70 -16.89 16.41
C SER A 56 30.87 -18.36 16.01
N ASP A 57 31.30 -18.62 14.77
CA ASP A 57 31.52 -19.97 14.22
C ASP A 57 32.93 -20.05 13.61
N PRO A 58 33.87 -20.85 14.16
CA PRO A 58 35.28 -20.88 13.77
C PRO A 58 35.51 -21.69 12.49
N LYS A 59 34.78 -21.37 11.42
CA LYS A 59 34.84 -22.05 10.13
C LYS A 59 34.94 -21.04 9.00
N VAL A 60 35.54 -21.46 7.90
CA VAL A 60 35.46 -20.68 6.68
C VAL A 60 34.13 -21.00 6.02
N LYS A 61 33.42 -19.97 5.56
CA LYS A 61 32.10 -20.10 4.95
C LYS A 61 32.07 -19.40 3.61
N LEU A 62 31.54 -20.09 2.60
CA LEU A 62 31.22 -19.51 1.31
C LEU A 62 29.72 -19.63 1.10
N GLY A 63 29.07 -18.56 0.66
CA GLY A 63 27.64 -18.58 0.36
C GLY A 63 27.35 -17.86 -0.94
N TYR A 64 26.35 -18.33 -1.67
CA TYR A 64 25.74 -17.60 -2.77
C TYR A 64 24.22 -17.71 -2.70
N SER A 65 23.52 -16.67 -3.11
CA SER A 65 22.06 -16.66 -3.13
C SER A 65 21.59 -15.71 -4.22
N LEU A 66 20.60 -16.18 -4.96
CA LEU A 66 19.85 -15.44 -5.95
C LEU A 66 18.40 -15.42 -5.50
N GLY A 67 17.77 -14.25 -5.54
CA GLY A 67 16.42 -14.09 -5.03
C GLY A 67 15.60 -13.12 -5.86
N VAL A 68 14.32 -13.42 -6.01
CA VAL A 68 13.33 -12.50 -6.55
C VAL A 68 12.10 -12.54 -5.66
N GLY A 69 11.57 -11.36 -5.37
CA GLY A 69 10.36 -11.19 -4.60
C GLY A 69 9.48 -10.12 -5.20
N LEU A 70 8.19 -10.29 -4.98
CA LEU A 70 7.14 -9.36 -5.34
C LEU A 70 6.31 -9.09 -4.09
N ARG A 71 5.99 -7.82 -3.89
CA ARG A 71 5.06 -7.34 -2.87
C ARG A 71 4.06 -6.41 -3.53
N GLU A 72 2.79 -6.63 -3.28
CA GLU A 72 1.69 -5.82 -3.76
C GLU A 72 0.87 -5.31 -2.58
N GLN A 73 0.47 -4.04 -2.65
CA GLN A 73 -0.49 -3.42 -1.76
C GLN A 73 -1.48 -2.61 -2.58
N ASN A 74 -2.73 -3.06 -2.58
CA ASN A 74 -3.92 -2.44 -3.16
C ASN A 74 -3.92 -2.12 -4.67
N LEU A 75 -2.79 -2.04 -5.38
CA LEU A 75 -2.76 -1.76 -6.82
C LEU A 75 -3.50 -2.80 -7.67
N ALA A 76 -3.39 -4.09 -7.36
CA ALA A 76 -4.04 -5.14 -8.14
C ALA A 76 -5.57 -5.09 -8.03
N LYS A 77 -6.10 -4.51 -6.94
CA LYS A 77 -7.55 -4.28 -6.78
C LYS A 77 -8.12 -3.38 -7.89
N LEU A 78 -7.29 -2.56 -8.56
CA LEU A 78 -7.72 -1.78 -9.73
C LEU A 78 -8.31 -2.65 -10.85
N THR A 79 -7.84 -3.90 -11.00
CA THR A 79 -8.38 -4.84 -12.00
C THR A 79 -9.78 -5.35 -11.66
N THR A 80 -10.21 -5.21 -10.41
CA THR A 80 -11.54 -5.61 -9.95
C THR A 80 -12.57 -4.48 -9.94
N ILE A 81 -12.14 -3.25 -10.26
CA ILE A 81 -12.99 -2.08 -10.37
C ILE A 81 -13.77 -2.17 -11.68
N ASP A 82 -15.09 -2.15 -11.60
CA ASP A 82 -15.95 -2.17 -12.78
C ASP A 82 -16.20 -0.74 -13.28
N ILE A 83 -15.24 -0.24 -14.07
CA ILE A 83 -15.31 1.11 -14.64
C ILE A 83 -16.56 1.27 -15.52
N ASN A 84 -16.97 0.22 -16.24
CA ASN A 84 -18.14 0.28 -17.10
C ASN A 84 -19.41 0.43 -16.26
N ASN A 85 -19.59 -0.40 -15.23
CA ASN A 85 -20.73 -0.27 -14.32
C ASN A 85 -20.73 1.09 -13.59
N MET A 86 -19.56 1.61 -13.21
CA MET A 86 -19.46 2.95 -12.62
C MET A 86 -19.91 4.04 -13.60
N THR A 87 -19.47 3.99 -14.85
CA THR A 87 -19.88 4.95 -15.90
C THR A 87 -21.38 4.84 -16.19
N ASP A 88 -21.89 3.63 -16.43
CA ASP A 88 -23.30 3.39 -16.70
C ASP A 88 -24.17 3.86 -15.52
N THR A 89 -23.72 3.59 -14.28
CA THR A 89 -24.42 4.04 -13.08
C THR A 89 -24.41 5.56 -12.96
N ALA A 90 -23.27 6.21 -13.23
CA ALA A 90 -23.19 7.66 -13.25
C ALA A 90 -24.14 8.26 -14.29
N GLU A 91 -24.23 7.69 -15.50
CA GLU A 91 -25.15 8.12 -16.54
C GLU A 91 -26.63 7.92 -16.14
N ARG A 92 -26.98 6.75 -15.56
CA ARG A 92 -28.33 6.48 -15.03
C ARG A 92 -28.72 7.45 -13.90
N LEU A 93 -27.79 7.72 -12.98
CA LEU A 93 -27.99 8.69 -11.89
C LEU A 93 -28.19 10.10 -12.46
N ILE A 94 -27.34 10.52 -13.41
CA ILE A 94 -27.49 11.81 -14.09
C ILE A 94 -28.88 11.90 -14.73
N ALA A 95 -29.29 10.91 -15.52
CA ALA A 95 -30.60 10.93 -16.16
C ALA A 95 -31.74 11.01 -15.13
N THR A 96 -31.68 10.22 -14.05
CA THR A 96 -32.76 10.10 -13.06
C THR A 96 -32.89 11.33 -12.15
N PHE A 97 -31.76 11.88 -11.73
CA PHE A 97 -31.74 12.95 -10.73
C PHE A 97 -31.57 14.34 -11.35
N THR A 98 -31.30 14.43 -12.65
CA THR A 98 -31.11 15.72 -13.33
C THR A 98 -32.10 15.88 -14.47
N ASN A 99 -32.94 16.92 -14.40
CA ASN A 99 -33.56 17.49 -15.59
C ASN A 99 -32.66 18.64 -16.07
N ALA A 100 -32.43 18.74 -17.38
CA ALA A 100 -31.67 19.82 -17.99
C ALA A 100 -32.51 21.12 -17.98
N GLY A 101 -32.59 21.77 -16.83
CA GLY A 101 -33.17 23.10 -16.69
C GLY A 101 -32.24 24.16 -17.31
N ALA A 102 -32.81 25.11 -18.05
CA ALA A 102 -32.05 26.24 -18.58
C ALA A 102 -31.44 27.09 -17.42
N GLY A 103 -30.12 27.32 -17.45
CA GLY A 103 -29.47 28.36 -16.64
C GLY A 103 -28.68 27.94 -15.39
N GLY A 104 -28.40 26.65 -15.17
CA GLY A 104 -27.51 26.22 -14.06
C GLY A 104 -28.09 26.33 -12.66
N VAL A 105 -29.41 26.50 -12.57
CA VAL A 105 -30.19 26.30 -11.35
C VAL A 105 -30.61 24.82 -11.32
N PRO A 106 -30.48 24.11 -10.18
CA PRO A 106 -31.02 22.75 -10.05
C PRO A 106 -32.49 22.77 -10.43
N SER A 107 -32.87 22.06 -11.49
CA SER A 107 -34.28 21.87 -11.80
C SER A 107 -34.86 20.70 -11.04
N ALA A 108 -36.17 20.74 -10.76
CA ALA A 108 -36.90 19.61 -10.21
C ALA A 108 -36.66 18.44 -11.17
N GLY A 109 -35.78 17.52 -10.76
CA GLY A 109 -35.49 16.33 -11.54
C GLY A 109 -36.72 15.44 -11.59
N VAL A 110 -36.68 14.41 -12.44
CA VAL A 110 -37.72 13.37 -12.52
C VAL A 110 -38.11 12.89 -11.11
N ILE A 111 -37.13 12.73 -10.21
CA ILE A 111 -37.40 12.30 -8.83
C ILE A 111 -38.23 13.29 -8.00
N THR A 112 -38.04 14.61 -8.18
CA THR A 112 -38.81 15.62 -7.44
C THR A 112 -40.28 15.58 -7.88
N ASP A 113 -40.52 15.42 -9.18
CA ASP A 113 -41.87 15.34 -9.74
C ASP A 113 -42.60 14.07 -9.26
N VAL A 114 -41.96 12.91 -9.32
CA VAL A 114 -42.59 11.66 -8.84
C VAL A 114 -42.75 11.60 -7.33
N ILE A 115 -41.86 12.24 -6.54
CA ILE A 115 -42.06 12.42 -5.09
C ILE A 115 -43.28 13.31 -4.83
N LYS A 116 -43.41 14.41 -5.58
CA LYS A 116 -44.55 15.32 -5.46
C LYS A 116 -45.87 14.62 -5.77
N GLU A 117 -45.96 13.90 -6.88
CA GLU A 117 -47.15 13.12 -7.26
C GLU A 117 -47.44 11.99 -6.27
N GLY A 118 -46.40 11.32 -5.78
CA GLY A 118 -46.52 10.30 -4.74
C GLY A 118 -47.06 10.85 -3.42
N LEU A 119 -46.57 12.02 -2.97
CA LEU A 119 -47.07 12.72 -1.79
C LEU A 119 -48.53 13.15 -1.95
N GLN A 120 -48.91 13.69 -3.12
CA GLN A 120 -50.31 14.04 -3.39
C GLN A 120 -51.22 12.81 -3.27
N THR A 121 -50.78 11.66 -3.78
CA THR A 121 -51.52 10.40 -3.68
C THR A 121 -51.60 9.90 -2.24
N ALA A 122 -50.47 9.91 -1.52
CA ALA A 122 -50.38 9.42 -0.15
C ALA A 122 -51.16 10.29 0.86
N LEU A 123 -51.26 11.60 0.61
CA LEU A 123 -52.06 12.55 1.38
C LEU A 123 -53.54 12.62 0.91
N GLY A 124 -53.98 11.72 0.03
CA GLY A 124 -55.37 11.67 -0.43
C GLY A 124 -55.83 12.92 -1.19
N GLY A 125 -54.92 13.58 -1.91
CA GLY A 125 -55.20 14.79 -2.69
C GLY A 125 -55.24 16.09 -1.87
N GLN A 126 -54.91 16.06 -0.57
CA GLN A 126 -54.87 17.25 0.30
C GLN A 126 -53.50 17.94 0.36
N GLY A 127 -52.57 17.57 -0.50
CA GLY A 127 -51.25 18.21 -0.59
C GLY A 127 -51.35 19.71 -0.93
N THR A 128 -50.49 20.51 -0.32
CA THR A 128 -50.32 21.94 -0.58
C THR A 128 -49.61 22.22 -1.91
N GLY A 129 -48.98 21.19 -2.50
CA GLY A 129 -48.20 21.28 -3.73
C GLY A 129 -46.77 21.77 -3.54
N ASP A 130 -46.39 22.05 -2.28
CA ASP A 130 -45.06 22.36 -1.79
C ASP A 130 -44.46 21.05 -1.24
N VAL A 131 -43.48 20.49 -1.95
CA VAL A 131 -42.98 19.13 -1.68
C VAL A 131 -42.42 19.03 -0.27
N GLN A 132 -41.72 20.06 0.20
CA GLN A 132 -41.14 20.06 1.53
C GLN A 132 -42.23 20.04 2.60
N LYS A 133 -43.23 20.93 2.51
CA LYS A 133 -44.33 20.97 3.48
C LYS A 133 -45.19 19.72 3.45
N ASP A 134 -45.46 19.20 2.26
CA ASP A 134 -46.26 17.99 2.09
C ASP A 134 -45.52 16.77 2.65
N LEU A 135 -44.20 16.69 2.45
CA LEU A 135 -43.37 15.67 3.08
C LEU A 135 -43.33 15.83 4.61
N GLU A 136 -43.09 17.04 5.13
CA GLU A 136 -43.10 17.32 6.58
C GLU A 136 -44.43 16.92 7.22
N ASN A 137 -45.56 17.24 6.59
CA ASN A 137 -46.90 16.84 7.03
C ASN A 137 -47.07 15.32 6.99
N TYR A 138 -46.66 14.67 5.90
CA TYR A 138 -46.74 13.22 5.78
C TYR A 138 -45.90 12.50 6.85
N LEU A 139 -44.67 12.96 7.10
CA LEU A 139 -43.76 12.41 8.12
C LEU A 139 -44.33 12.61 9.54
N GLN A 140 -44.95 13.76 9.83
CA GLN A 140 -45.62 14.00 11.11
C GLN A 140 -46.80 13.04 11.36
N GLN A 141 -47.51 12.63 10.30
CA GLN A 141 -48.59 11.66 10.37
C GLN A 141 -48.11 10.21 10.52
N HIS A 142 -46.83 9.93 10.20
CA HIS A 142 -46.23 8.59 10.22
C HIS A 142 -44.92 8.56 11.06
N PRO A 143 -44.99 8.85 12.38
CA PRO A 143 -43.81 8.86 13.25
C PRO A 143 -43.21 7.47 13.49
N ASP A 144 -43.92 6.41 13.10
CA ASP A 144 -43.49 5.02 13.15
C ASP A 144 -42.50 4.64 12.03
N GLY A 145 -42.28 5.54 11.06
CA GLY A 145 -41.39 5.31 9.93
C GLY A 145 -41.99 4.44 8.82
N ASN A 146 -43.29 4.16 8.87
CA ASN A 146 -43.96 3.37 7.85
C ASN A 146 -44.37 4.24 6.66
N TYR A 147 -43.49 4.31 5.65
CA TYR A 147 -43.70 5.11 4.45
C TYR A 147 -44.32 4.32 3.28
N GLY A 148 -44.96 3.18 3.55
CA GLY A 148 -45.46 2.27 2.50
C GLY A 148 -46.44 2.91 1.51
N SER A 149 -47.35 3.78 1.97
CA SER A 149 -48.30 4.48 1.09
C SER A 149 -47.61 5.55 0.24
N LEU A 150 -46.62 6.28 0.79
CA LEU A 150 -45.76 7.17 0.01
C LEU A 150 -44.96 6.41 -1.05
N ILE A 151 -44.31 5.31 -0.68
CA ILE A 151 -43.55 4.46 -1.61
C ILE A 151 -44.45 3.97 -2.75
N GLN A 152 -45.63 3.43 -2.43
CA GLN A 152 -46.62 2.99 -3.44
C GLN A 152 -47.08 4.15 -4.34
N GLY A 153 -47.31 5.33 -3.76
CA GLY A 153 -47.67 6.53 -4.53
C GLY A 153 -46.56 6.93 -5.50
N ILE A 154 -45.30 6.92 -5.06
CA ILE A 154 -44.14 7.23 -5.90
C ILE A 154 -43.99 6.21 -7.02
N LEU A 155 -44.05 4.91 -6.72
CA LEU A 155 -43.98 3.85 -7.74
C LEU A 155 -45.13 3.98 -8.76
N GLY A 156 -46.32 4.36 -8.31
CA GLY A 156 -47.44 4.67 -9.19
C GLY A 156 -47.14 5.82 -10.14
N ALA A 157 -46.60 6.93 -9.62
CA ALA A 157 -46.20 8.10 -10.41
C ALA A 157 -45.10 7.76 -11.43
N VAL A 158 -44.06 7.02 -11.01
CA VAL A 158 -42.97 6.54 -11.87
C VAL A 158 -43.52 5.72 -13.05
N ASN A 159 -44.41 4.77 -12.76
CA ASN A 159 -44.95 3.88 -13.78
C ASN A 159 -45.85 4.61 -14.79
N GLN A 160 -46.63 5.59 -14.33
CA GLN A 160 -47.57 6.34 -15.17
C GLN A 160 -46.89 7.43 -16.02
N ASN A 161 -45.70 7.89 -15.62
CA ASN A 161 -45.01 8.96 -16.32
C ASN A 161 -44.42 8.47 -17.67
N GLN A 162 -44.81 9.12 -18.76
CA GLN A 162 -44.40 8.79 -20.13
C GLN A 162 -43.08 9.47 -20.54
N ASN A 163 -42.60 10.43 -19.75
CA ASN A 163 -41.38 11.20 -20.03
C ASN A 163 -40.13 10.63 -19.34
N ILE A 164 -40.28 9.52 -18.61
CA ILE A 164 -39.20 8.80 -17.94
C ILE A 164 -38.82 7.58 -18.80
N SER A 165 -37.53 7.41 -19.08
CA SER A 165 -37.00 6.24 -19.79
C SER A 165 -37.16 4.96 -18.97
N GLN A 166 -37.11 3.79 -19.63
CA GLN A 166 -37.20 2.52 -18.93
C GLN A 166 -36.08 2.35 -17.89
N ASP A 167 -34.85 2.76 -18.20
CA ASP A 167 -33.72 2.67 -17.27
C ASP A 167 -33.91 3.52 -16.02
N GLN A 168 -34.54 4.69 -16.14
CA GLN A 168 -34.89 5.54 -15.00
C GLN A 168 -36.01 4.90 -14.16
N LYS A 169 -37.01 4.27 -14.81
CA LYS A 169 -38.07 3.53 -14.10
C LYS A 169 -37.49 2.36 -13.32
N ASP A 170 -36.67 1.54 -13.96
CA ASP A 170 -36.03 0.38 -13.34
C ASP A 170 -35.16 0.80 -12.14
N LEU A 171 -34.39 1.88 -12.29
CA LEU A 171 -33.59 2.41 -11.18
C LEU A 171 -34.49 2.89 -10.03
N LEU A 172 -35.52 3.69 -10.31
CA LEU A 172 -36.44 4.21 -9.31
C LEU A 172 -37.20 3.09 -8.60
N ASP A 173 -37.70 2.09 -9.33
CA ASP A 173 -38.37 0.91 -8.77
C ASP A 173 -37.46 0.17 -7.77
N ASN A 174 -36.16 0.08 -8.05
CA ASN A 174 -35.17 -0.57 -7.19
C ASN A 174 -34.78 0.27 -5.96
N ILE A 175 -34.71 1.60 -6.08
CA ILE A 175 -34.18 2.46 -5.00
C ILE A 175 -35.24 3.09 -4.10
N VAL A 176 -36.47 3.28 -4.57
CA VAL A 176 -37.52 4.05 -3.85
C VAL A 176 -37.80 3.46 -2.47
N GLY A 177 -37.90 2.14 -2.34
CA GLY A 177 -38.09 1.48 -1.05
C GLY A 177 -36.94 1.65 -0.05
N ASN A 178 -35.77 2.07 -0.54
CA ASN A 178 -34.54 2.20 0.25
C ASN A 178 -34.17 3.67 0.54
N ILE A 179 -34.96 4.62 0.06
CA ILE A 179 -34.76 6.05 0.34
C ILE A 179 -35.02 6.32 1.83
N ASP A 180 -34.13 7.09 2.45
CA ASP A 180 -34.35 7.65 3.77
C ASP A 180 -35.22 8.91 3.68
N TYR A 181 -36.54 8.70 3.62
CA TYR A 181 -37.53 9.77 3.48
C TYR A 181 -37.51 10.79 4.64
N GLY A 182 -37.07 10.38 5.83
CA GLY A 182 -36.98 11.26 7.00
C GLY A 182 -35.87 12.31 6.88
N ASN A 183 -34.90 12.09 5.98
CA ASN A 183 -33.72 12.93 5.81
C ASN A 183 -33.59 13.50 4.38
N LEU A 184 -34.70 13.57 3.63
CA LEU A 184 -34.73 14.27 2.35
C LEU A 184 -34.66 15.78 2.58
N ASP A 185 -33.78 16.44 1.84
CA ASP A 185 -33.59 17.89 1.90
C ASP A 185 -33.97 18.52 0.56
N PHE A 186 -34.86 19.51 0.60
CA PHE A 186 -35.35 20.24 -0.57
C PHE A 186 -35.06 21.72 -0.42
N SER A 187 -34.81 22.43 -1.52
CA SER A 187 -34.56 23.86 -1.47
C SER A 187 -35.85 24.66 -1.28
N ASN A 188 -35.89 25.48 -0.23
CA ASN A 188 -36.94 26.50 -0.05
C ASN A 188 -36.61 27.77 -0.85
N GLY A 189 -37.08 27.85 -2.09
CA GLY A 189 -36.86 29.01 -2.97
C GLY A 189 -37.84 30.16 -2.71
N GLY A 190 -37.35 31.31 -2.25
CA GLY A 190 -38.12 32.56 -2.08
C GLY A 190 -37.81 33.68 -3.09
N GLY A 191 -37.08 33.40 -4.17
CA GLY A 191 -36.62 34.42 -5.13
C GLY A 191 -36.76 33.99 -6.60
N SER A 192 -37.03 34.98 -7.47
CA SER A 192 -37.17 34.82 -8.92
C SER A 192 -35.94 34.14 -9.53
N GLY A 193 -36.08 32.85 -9.87
CA GLY A 193 -35.04 32.03 -10.48
C GLY A 193 -34.60 30.82 -9.64
N ALA A 194 -34.97 30.70 -8.36
CA ALA A 194 -34.78 29.47 -7.60
C ALA A 194 -35.96 28.51 -7.88
N ILE A 195 -35.66 27.25 -8.21
CA ILE A 195 -36.69 26.23 -8.37
C ILE A 195 -37.09 25.78 -6.98
N LYS A 196 -38.24 26.28 -6.53
CA LYS A 196 -38.86 25.88 -5.28
C LYS A 196 -38.99 24.36 -5.29
N ASP A 197 -38.61 23.71 -4.19
CA ASP A 197 -38.68 22.26 -3.97
C ASP A 197 -37.65 21.42 -4.76
N ALA A 198 -36.53 21.97 -5.23
CA ALA A 198 -35.47 21.15 -5.82
C ALA A 198 -34.74 20.30 -4.78
N LEU A 199 -34.63 18.98 -5.03
CA LEU A 199 -33.95 18.03 -4.13
C LEU A 199 -32.44 18.35 -4.01
N GLN A 200 -31.98 18.57 -2.77
CA GLN A 200 -30.59 18.91 -2.44
C GLN A 200 -29.78 17.72 -1.97
N ASN A 201 -30.42 16.77 -1.27
CA ASN A 201 -29.75 15.59 -0.75
C ASN A 201 -30.74 14.44 -0.63
N ILE A 202 -30.33 13.26 -1.08
CA ILE A 202 -31.03 12.01 -0.88
C ILE A 202 -30.04 10.97 -0.38
N THR A 203 -30.45 10.22 0.65
CA THR A 203 -29.69 9.08 1.14
C THR A 203 -30.46 7.81 0.84
N ILE A 204 -29.77 6.81 0.28
CA ILE A 204 -30.34 5.55 -0.17
C ILE A 204 -29.57 4.42 0.51
N ASN A 205 -30.28 3.56 1.23
CA ASN A 205 -29.69 2.38 1.84
C ASN A 205 -29.29 1.36 0.77
N LYS A 206 -28.12 0.74 0.93
CA LYS A 206 -27.65 -0.29 0.01
C LYS A 206 -28.59 -1.50 0.05
N GLY A 207 -28.66 -2.25 -1.06
CA GLY A 207 -29.47 -3.45 -1.23
C GLY A 207 -30.65 -3.29 -2.19
N GLY A 208 -30.89 -2.08 -2.70
CA GLY A 208 -31.99 -1.78 -3.62
C GLY A 208 -31.60 -2.06 -5.08
N ASP A 209 -30.43 -1.55 -5.50
CA ASP A 209 -29.90 -1.73 -6.84
C ASP A 209 -28.46 -2.24 -6.80
N LYS A 210 -28.23 -3.47 -7.27
CA LYS A 210 -26.92 -4.12 -7.21
C LYS A 210 -25.85 -3.40 -8.02
N GLY A 211 -26.23 -2.79 -9.15
CA GLY A 211 -25.29 -2.06 -10.02
C GLY A 211 -24.81 -0.79 -9.33
N LEU A 212 -25.74 -0.04 -8.72
CA LEU A 212 -25.45 1.17 -7.97
C LEU A 212 -24.66 0.89 -6.69
N ASP A 213 -25.04 -0.13 -5.93
CA ASP A 213 -24.29 -0.56 -4.75
C ASP A 213 -22.84 -0.89 -5.10
N LYS A 214 -22.65 -1.66 -6.20
CA LYS A 214 -21.33 -2.03 -6.69
C LYS A 214 -20.54 -0.83 -7.18
N ALA A 215 -21.16 0.10 -7.90
CA ALA A 215 -20.50 1.31 -8.37
C ALA A 215 -19.98 2.16 -7.19
N VAL A 216 -20.82 2.38 -6.17
CA VAL A 216 -20.44 3.11 -4.95
C VAL A 216 -19.29 2.42 -4.22
N GLU A 217 -19.35 1.10 -4.07
CA GLU A 217 -18.27 0.32 -3.46
C GLU A 217 -16.95 0.42 -4.26
N ASP A 218 -17.04 0.40 -5.60
CA ASP A 218 -15.88 0.54 -6.48
C ASP A 218 -15.26 1.94 -6.40
N ILE A 219 -16.06 3.00 -6.26
CA ILE A 219 -15.56 4.37 -6.05
C ILE A 219 -14.80 4.48 -4.74
N SER A 220 -15.37 3.97 -3.64
CA SER A 220 -14.72 3.94 -2.33
C SER A 220 -13.42 3.13 -2.38
N SER A 221 -13.45 1.99 -3.06
CA SER A 221 -12.28 1.15 -3.27
C SER A 221 -11.19 1.89 -4.07
N MET A 222 -11.56 2.59 -5.15
CA MET A 222 -10.62 3.43 -5.92
C MET A 222 -10.00 4.52 -5.05
N GLN A 223 -10.78 5.19 -4.20
CA GLN A 223 -10.26 6.21 -3.29
C GLN A 223 -9.28 5.63 -2.27
N GLU A 224 -9.54 4.44 -1.73
CA GLU A 224 -8.63 3.74 -0.82
C GLU A 224 -7.34 3.36 -1.54
N ILE A 225 -7.44 2.76 -2.73
CA ILE A 225 -6.30 2.38 -3.56
C ILE A 225 -5.44 3.61 -3.85
N LEU A 226 -6.01 4.70 -4.35
CA LEU A 226 -5.25 5.89 -4.72
C LEU A 226 -4.52 6.54 -3.54
N LYS A 227 -4.99 6.35 -2.30
CA LYS A 227 -4.32 6.85 -1.08
C LYS A 227 -3.19 5.93 -0.60
N ASP A 228 -3.44 4.62 -0.59
CA ASP A 228 -2.54 3.62 -0.01
C ASP A 228 -2.28 2.49 -1.01
N ASN A 229 -1.19 2.62 -1.76
CA ASN A 229 -0.84 1.63 -2.78
C ASN A 229 0.66 1.55 -3.04
N ASN A 230 1.13 0.36 -3.36
CA ASN A 230 2.44 0.14 -3.96
C ASN A 230 2.52 -1.24 -4.63
N LEU A 231 3.43 -1.36 -5.57
CA LEU A 231 3.92 -2.63 -6.10
C LEU A 231 5.44 -2.56 -6.06
N ASN A 232 6.06 -3.48 -5.35
CA ASN A 232 7.51 -3.57 -5.21
C ASN A 232 8.00 -4.91 -5.75
N ILE A 233 8.97 -4.87 -6.64
CA ILE A 233 9.73 -6.04 -7.10
C ILE A 233 11.14 -5.88 -6.58
N VAL A 234 11.63 -6.89 -5.88
CA VAL A 234 12.95 -6.87 -5.24
C VAL A 234 13.72 -8.11 -5.65
N SER A 235 14.91 -7.91 -6.20
CA SER A 235 15.88 -8.97 -6.36
C SER A 235 17.08 -8.67 -5.47
N GLN A 236 17.46 -9.62 -4.63
CA GLN A 236 18.60 -9.50 -3.72
C GLN A 236 19.50 -10.70 -3.90
N ASN A 237 20.67 -10.43 -4.46
CA ASN A 237 21.63 -11.44 -4.85
C ASN A 237 22.95 -11.17 -4.14
N GLY A 238 23.70 -12.23 -3.83
CA GLY A 238 24.97 -12.06 -3.18
C GLY A 238 25.88 -13.26 -3.26
N VAL A 239 27.17 -12.99 -3.10
CA VAL A 239 28.21 -13.96 -2.81
C VAL A 239 29.00 -13.50 -1.60
N ILE A 240 29.34 -14.41 -0.70
CA ILE A 240 30.04 -14.09 0.55
C ILE A 240 31.14 -15.09 0.83
N LEU A 241 32.25 -14.58 1.35
CA LEU A 241 33.35 -15.34 1.93
C LEU A 241 33.62 -14.83 3.35
N GLN A 242 33.43 -15.71 4.33
CA GLN A 242 33.80 -15.48 5.72
C GLN A 242 35.02 -16.35 6.05
N ILE A 243 36.07 -15.73 6.56
CA ILE A 243 37.30 -16.39 6.98
C ILE A 243 37.37 -16.31 8.51
N SER A 244 37.15 -17.46 9.14
CA SER A 244 37.24 -17.63 10.58
C SER A 244 37.99 -18.92 10.92
N SER A 245 38.65 -18.93 12.07
CA SER A 245 39.25 -20.11 12.67
C SER A 245 39.27 -19.93 14.18
N LYS A 246 39.48 -21.01 14.93
CA LYS A 246 39.57 -20.94 16.39
C LYS A 246 40.64 -19.95 16.86
N THR A 247 41.82 -20.01 16.24
CA THR A 247 42.94 -19.09 16.51
C THR A 247 42.59 -17.64 16.17
N MET A 248 41.91 -17.41 15.04
CA MET A 248 41.46 -16.08 14.66
C MET A 248 40.47 -15.51 15.66
N ASN A 249 39.43 -16.26 16.04
CA ASN A 249 38.41 -15.79 17.00
C ASN A 249 39.01 -15.37 18.34
N GLU A 250 40.02 -16.10 18.82
CA GLU A 250 40.68 -15.81 20.10
C GLU A 250 41.66 -14.62 20.05
N LYS A 251 42.45 -14.50 18.98
CA LYS A 251 43.64 -13.62 18.98
C LYS A 251 43.62 -12.48 17.97
N LEU A 252 43.07 -12.70 16.77
CA LEU A 252 43.22 -11.79 15.63
C LEU A 252 41.90 -11.11 15.23
N GLY A 253 40.79 -11.80 15.42
CA GLY A 253 39.46 -11.51 14.88
C GLY A 253 39.19 -12.22 13.56
N SER A 254 37.91 -12.39 13.25
CA SER A 254 37.39 -12.96 12.02
C SER A 254 37.12 -11.88 10.98
N LEU A 255 37.25 -12.26 9.71
CA LEU A 255 37.06 -11.36 8.57
C LEU A 255 35.95 -11.89 7.66
N GLY A 256 35.23 -10.97 7.02
CA GLY A 256 34.25 -11.31 5.99
C GLY A 256 34.32 -10.31 4.85
N VAL A 257 34.16 -10.79 3.63
CA VAL A 257 33.94 -9.96 2.44
C VAL A 257 32.77 -10.53 1.66
N ALA A 258 31.94 -9.67 1.10
CA ALA A 258 30.89 -10.09 0.20
C ALA A 258 30.75 -9.12 -0.97
N TYR A 259 29.98 -9.55 -1.96
CA TYR A 259 29.43 -8.69 -2.98
C TYR A 259 27.93 -8.91 -3.02
N PHE A 260 27.15 -7.85 -2.81
CA PHE A 260 25.70 -7.86 -2.91
C PHE A 260 25.27 -7.02 -4.10
N ALA A 261 24.42 -7.59 -4.94
CA ALA A 261 23.81 -6.91 -6.07
C ALA A 261 22.29 -7.00 -5.91
N SER A 262 21.68 -5.87 -5.58
CA SER A 262 20.24 -5.77 -5.36
C SER A 262 19.60 -4.89 -6.41
N ALA A 263 18.44 -5.30 -6.93
CA ALA A 263 17.60 -4.50 -7.80
C ALA A 263 16.24 -4.29 -7.13
N TYR A 264 15.83 -3.04 -7.01
CA TYR A 264 14.55 -2.63 -6.46
C TYR A 264 13.78 -1.91 -7.56
N SER A 265 12.56 -2.35 -7.84
CA SER A 265 11.63 -1.66 -8.71
C SER A 265 10.35 -1.41 -7.92
N SER A 266 9.82 -0.20 -8.03
CA SER A 266 8.61 0.20 -7.35
C SER A 266 7.70 0.99 -8.27
N MET A 267 6.41 0.77 -8.11
CA MET A 267 5.34 1.52 -8.75
C MET A 267 4.33 1.92 -7.68
N SER A 268 3.92 3.18 -7.68
CA SER A 268 2.91 3.71 -6.76
C SER A 268 2.23 4.93 -7.36
N ILE A 269 0.97 5.17 -7.01
CA ILE A 269 0.20 6.33 -7.40
C ILE A 269 0.28 7.37 -6.29
N ASN A 270 0.71 8.57 -6.66
CA ASN A 270 0.64 9.78 -5.86
C ASN A 270 -0.55 10.61 -6.37
N ALA A 271 -1.65 10.58 -5.62
CA ALA A 271 -2.90 11.22 -5.98
C ALA A 271 -3.07 12.56 -5.25
N ASP A 272 -3.66 13.58 -5.87
CA ASP A 272 -4.08 14.77 -5.12
C ASP A 272 -5.29 14.40 -4.26
N SER A 273 -5.05 14.23 -2.96
CA SER A 273 -6.09 13.84 -1.99
C SER A 273 -7.29 14.81 -1.94
N SER A 274 -7.14 16.05 -2.40
CA SER A 274 -8.24 17.00 -2.48
C SER A 274 -9.15 16.77 -3.69
N LYS A 275 -8.65 16.10 -4.74
CA LYS A 275 -9.33 15.83 -6.02
C LYS A 275 -9.82 14.39 -6.13
N MET A 276 -10.45 13.90 -5.08
CA MET A 276 -10.85 12.49 -4.94
C MET A 276 -12.37 12.30 -4.84
N ARG A 277 -13.15 13.39 -4.72
CA ARG A 277 -14.61 13.31 -4.58
C ARG A 277 -15.23 12.91 -5.90
N LEU A 278 -16.26 12.05 -5.88
CA LEU A 278 -17.00 11.75 -7.08
C LEU A 278 -18.07 12.82 -7.30
N ILE A 279 -17.68 13.88 -8.00
CA ILE A 279 -18.61 14.94 -8.41
C ILE A 279 -18.78 14.82 -9.91
N ILE A 280 -20.02 14.63 -10.34
CA ILE A 280 -20.43 14.40 -11.71
C ILE A 280 -20.98 15.71 -12.29
N ASN A 281 -20.66 15.97 -13.55
CA ASN A 281 -21.18 17.10 -14.31
C ASN A 281 -22.34 16.64 -15.23
N SER A 282 -23.50 17.28 -15.11
CA SER A 282 -24.64 17.15 -16.01
C SER A 282 -24.96 18.50 -16.64
N GLY A 283 -24.15 18.90 -17.64
CA GLY A 283 -24.27 20.18 -18.34
C GLY A 283 -23.97 21.38 -17.44
N ASN A 284 -25.01 21.98 -16.86
CA ASN A 284 -24.90 23.15 -15.97
C ASN A 284 -25.12 22.82 -14.48
N SER A 285 -25.40 21.56 -14.15
CA SER A 285 -25.65 21.11 -12.77
C SER A 285 -24.61 20.08 -12.34
N TYR A 286 -24.33 20.04 -11.04
CA TYR A 286 -23.27 19.21 -10.47
C TYR A 286 -23.82 18.44 -9.28
N TYR A 287 -23.41 17.17 -9.16
CA TYR A 287 -23.87 16.31 -8.08
C TYR A 287 -22.74 15.45 -7.55
N GLU A 288 -22.71 15.25 -6.24
CA GLU A 288 -21.74 14.42 -5.56
C GLU A 288 -22.38 13.11 -5.09
N LEU A 289 -21.69 12.01 -5.36
CA LEU A 289 -22.00 10.71 -4.78
C LEU A 289 -21.07 10.43 -3.61
N VAL A 290 -21.63 10.18 -2.42
CA VAL A 290 -20.90 9.94 -1.18
C VAL A 290 -21.26 8.57 -0.63
N ASP A 291 -20.28 7.70 -0.43
CA ASP A 291 -20.47 6.43 0.29
C ASP A 291 -20.47 6.67 1.80
N ASN A 292 -21.52 6.25 2.48
CA ASN A 292 -21.66 6.31 3.94
C ASN A 292 -21.55 4.91 4.59
N GLY A 293 -21.08 3.91 3.84
CA GLY A 293 -20.96 2.53 4.31
C GLY A 293 -22.21 1.72 4.00
N GLY A 294 -23.20 1.73 4.90
CA GLY A 294 -24.47 0.99 4.71
C GLY A 294 -25.45 1.67 3.74
N SER A 295 -25.17 2.91 3.36
CA SER A 295 -25.96 3.74 2.47
C SER A 295 -25.05 4.62 1.63
N PHE A 296 -25.60 5.32 0.65
CA PHE A 296 -24.91 6.37 -0.09
C PHE A 296 -25.80 7.59 -0.22
N SER A 297 -25.19 8.76 -0.35
CA SER A 297 -25.90 10.01 -0.57
C SER A 297 -25.61 10.56 -1.95
N PHE A 298 -26.66 11.04 -2.62
CA PHE A 298 -26.56 11.84 -3.82
C PHE A 298 -26.92 13.30 -3.47
N LYS A 299 -25.95 14.19 -3.61
CA LYS A 299 -26.02 15.58 -3.13
C LYS A 299 -25.86 16.56 -4.26
N ALA A 300 -26.65 17.63 -4.28
CA ALA A 300 -26.37 18.77 -5.13
C ALA A 300 -24.98 19.35 -4.80
N SER A 301 -24.25 19.73 -5.84
CA SER A 301 -22.90 20.28 -5.77
C SER A 301 -22.79 21.52 -6.64
N SER A 302 -21.59 22.10 -6.72
CA SER A 302 -21.32 23.31 -7.49
C SER A 302 -20.23 23.09 -8.53
N LYS A 303 -20.20 23.95 -9.55
CA LYS A 303 -19.07 23.99 -10.50
C LYS A 303 -17.73 24.19 -9.79
N ALA A 304 -17.72 25.05 -8.76
CA ALA A 304 -16.52 25.34 -8.00
C ALA A 304 -16.01 24.08 -7.27
N ASP A 305 -16.90 23.30 -6.67
CA ASP A 305 -16.54 22.04 -6.02
C ASP A 305 -16.10 20.99 -7.03
N TYR A 306 -16.77 20.90 -8.18
CA TYR A 306 -16.39 20.02 -9.28
C TYR A 306 -14.96 20.31 -9.75
N ASP A 307 -14.67 21.56 -10.11
CA ASP A 307 -13.35 21.96 -10.61
C ASP A 307 -12.24 21.75 -9.56
N LYS A 308 -12.56 21.97 -8.28
CA LYS A 308 -11.59 21.92 -7.20
C LYS A 308 -11.37 20.51 -6.66
N TYR A 309 -12.41 19.71 -6.51
CA TYR A 309 -12.36 18.45 -5.75
C TYR A 309 -12.78 17.19 -6.51
N SER A 310 -13.30 17.30 -7.74
CA SER A 310 -13.75 16.13 -8.50
C SER A 310 -12.58 15.28 -9.00
N LEU A 311 -12.67 13.96 -8.79
CA LEU A 311 -11.81 12.98 -9.42
C LEU A 311 -11.98 13.01 -10.94
N ILE A 312 -13.22 13.03 -11.45
CA ILE A 312 -13.49 13.05 -12.90
C ILE A 312 -12.87 14.29 -13.54
N ALA A 313 -13.10 15.48 -12.97
CA ALA A 313 -12.54 16.72 -13.50
C ALA A 313 -11.01 16.70 -13.51
N SER A 314 -10.40 16.08 -12.50
CA SER A 314 -8.94 15.97 -12.40
C SER A 314 -8.31 15.02 -13.40
N LEU A 315 -9.10 14.19 -14.09
CA LEU A 315 -8.61 13.31 -15.15
C LEU A 315 -8.77 13.93 -16.55
N GLU A 316 -9.46 15.06 -16.69
CA GLU A 316 -9.64 15.74 -17.96
C GLU A 316 -8.37 16.51 -18.39
N GLY A 317 -8.19 16.64 -19.71
CA GLY A 317 -7.10 17.44 -20.29
C GLY A 317 -5.71 16.94 -19.89
N ASN A 318 -4.81 17.88 -19.62
CA ASN A 318 -3.40 17.60 -19.26
C ASN A 318 -3.14 17.78 -17.75
N SER A 319 -4.10 17.40 -16.91
CA SER A 319 -3.95 17.52 -15.45
C SER A 319 -2.75 16.73 -14.93
N ASP A 320 -2.13 17.26 -13.89
CA ASP A 320 -1.06 16.62 -13.12
C ASP A 320 -1.50 16.31 -11.67
N ALA A 321 -2.81 16.29 -11.41
CA ALA A 321 -3.36 16.02 -10.08
C ALA A 321 -2.97 14.64 -9.56
N HIS A 322 -2.99 13.62 -10.43
CA HIS A 322 -2.69 12.24 -10.08
C HIS A 322 -1.50 11.76 -10.90
N LYS A 323 -0.51 11.13 -10.27
CA LYS A 323 0.74 10.70 -10.92
C LYS A 323 1.05 9.26 -10.58
N LEU A 324 1.30 8.43 -11.58
CA LEU A 324 2.00 7.17 -11.40
C LEU A 324 3.49 7.48 -11.27
N VAL A 325 4.07 7.11 -10.14
CA VAL A 325 5.50 7.26 -9.87
C VAL A 325 6.13 5.88 -9.94
N THR A 326 7.18 5.76 -10.75
CA THR A 326 7.95 4.53 -10.88
C THR A 326 9.40 4.79 -10.55
N THR A 327 10.00 3.87 -9.79
CA THR A 327 11.39 3.96 -9.37
C THR A 327 12.09 2.66 -9.66
N ALA A 328 13.26 2.72 -10.28
CA ALA A 328 14.19 1.60 -10.36
C ALA A 328 15.50 2.01 -9.68
N LEU A 329 16.03 1.12 -8.84
CA LEU A 329 17.27 1.29 -8.10
C LEU A 329 18.05 -0.02 -8.14
N MET A 330 19.23 0.00 -8.74
CA MET A 330 20.23 -1.05 -8.62
C MET A 330 21.26 -0.61 -7.59
N LEU A 331 21.48 -1.42 -6.56
CA LEU A 331 22.44 -1.17 -5.49
C LEU A 331 23.47 -2.29 -5.46
N SER A 332 24.73 -1.94 -5.72
CA SER A 332 25.88 -2.80 -5.53
C SER A 332 26.58 -2.46 -4.21
N GLU A 333 26.81 -3.45 -3.36
CA GLU A 333 27.51 -3.29 -2.08
C GLU A 333 28.70 -4.24 -2.00
N VAL A 334 29.87 -3.72 -1.62
CA VAL A 334 31.06 -4.51 -1.23
C VAL A 334 31.31 -4.29 0.26
N PRO A 335 30.69 -5.08 1.13
CA PRO A 335 30.97 -5.07 2.57
C PRO A 335 32.30 -5.77 2.90
N ILE A 336 33.06 -5.16 3.80
CA ILE A 336 34.22 -5.74 4.46
C ILE A 336 33.99 -5.65 5.97
N GLY A 337 33.92 -6.81 6.62
CA GLY A 337 33.61 -6.93 8.04
C GLY A 337 34.72 -7.52 8.86
N TYR A 338 34.76 -7.10 10.11
CA TYR A 338 35.64 -7.62 11.14
C TYR A 338 34.83 -7.91 12.40
N ALA A 339 35.09 -9.03 13.06
CA ALA A 339 34.49 -9.34 14.36
C ALA A 339 35.46 -10.04 15.30
N ARG A 340 35.21 -9.91 16.59
CA ARG A 340 36.02 -10.54 17.63
C ARG A 340 35.14 -11.06 18.76
N THR A 341 35.54 -12.21 19.29
CA THR A 341 34.93 -12.84 20.45
C THR A 341 35.70 -12.48 21.72
N PHE A 342 34.97 -12.09 22.76
CA PHE A 342 35.43 -11.90 24.11
C PHE A 342 34.83 -12.99 24.99
N TYR A 343 35.69 -13.88 25.49
CA TYR A 343 35.28 -15.00 26.33
C TYR A 343 35.07 -14.51 27.76
N LEU A 344 33.85 -14.68 28.28
CA LEU A 344 33.46 -14.31 29.64
C LEU A 344 33.14 -15.57 30.44
N LYS A 345 33.03 -15.44 31.77
CA LYS A 345 32.81 -16.59 32.68
C LYS A 345 31.52 -17.39 32.39
N HIS A 346 30.47 -16.74 31.89
CA HIS A 346 29.14 -17.34 31.70
C HIS A 346 28.63 -17.23 30.26
N GLY A 347 29.51 -16.94 29.31
CA GLY A 347 29.13 -16.72 27.92
C GLY A 347 30.19 -16.00 27.09
N ASN A 348 29.93 -15.85 25.81
CA ASN A 348 30.84 -15.20 24.87
C ASN A 348 30.18 -13.95 24.28
N LEU A 349 30.86 -12.82 24.37
CA LEU A 349 30.44 -11.57 23.74
C LEU A 349 31.16 -11.41 22.41
N ASN A 350 30.43 -11.37 21.31
CA ASN A 350 30.98 -11.10 19.99
C ASN A 350 30.60 -9.68 19.58
N LEU A 351 31.59 -8.92 19.12
CA LEU A 351 31.40 -7.57 18.59
C LEU A 351 31.87 -7.57 17.14
N GLY A 352 31.07 -6.97 16.25
CA GLY A 352 31.40 -6.86 14.84
C GLY A 352 31.12 -5.47 14.28
N ILE A 353 31.92 -5.09 13.29
CA ILE A 353 31.77 -3.86 12.51
C ILE A 353 31.94 -4.18 11.03
N THR A 354 31.27 -3.43 10.16
CA THR A 354 31.39 -3.58 8.71
C THR A 354 31.38 -2.21 8.04
N GLY A 355 32.35 -2.00 7.14
CA GLY A 355 32.34 -0.90 6.19
C GLY A 355 31.88 -1.42 4.83
N LYS A 356 31.01 -0.68 4.14
CA LYS A 356 30.43 -1.07 2.85
C LYS A 356 30.74 0.00 1.82
N LEU A 357 31.34 -0.39 0.71
CA LEU A 357 31.41 0.48 -0.47
C LEU A 357 30.14 0.26 -1.28
N MET A 358 29.43 1.33 -1.62
CA MET A 358 28.11 1.26 -2.22
C MET A 358 28.07 2.08 -3.50
N ASN A 359 27.58 1.47 -4.58
CA ASN A 359 27.23 2.15 -5.83
C ASN A 359 25.74 1.95 -6.09
N ALA A 360 25.03 3.05 -6.37
CA ALA A 360 23.63 3.01 -6.73
C ALA A 360 23.44 3.59 -8.14
N ILE A 361 22.70 2.87 -8.97
CA ILE A 361 22.19 3.34 -10.25
C ILE A 361 20.68 3.45 -10.10
N SER A 362 20.12 4.64 -10.29
CA SER A 362 18.69 4.87 -10.11
C SER A 362 18.05 5.68 -11.22
N THR A 363 16.77 5.45 -11.44
CA THR A 363 15.92 6.28 -12.29
C THR A 363 14.52 6.37 -11.67
N GLN A 364 13.95 7.56 -11.69
CA GLN A 364 12.60 7.84 -11.25
C GLN A 364 11.84 8.57 -12.35
N LYS A 365 10.61 8.13 -12.59
CA LYS A 365 9.72 8.73 -13.60
C LYS A 365 8.35 8.98 -12.99
N GLN A 366 7.73 10.07 -13.44
CA GLN A 366 6.35 10.45 -13.11
C GLN A 366 5.54 10.49 -14.40
N ILE A 367 4.43 9.77 -14.40
CA ILE A 367 3.48 9.72 -15.49
C ILE A 367 2.18 10.31 -14.95
N ASN A 368 1.70 11.40 -15.55
CA ASN A 368 0.40 11.97 -15.17
C ASN A 368 -0.72 10.99 -15.50
N ILE A 369 -1.70 10.84 -14.62
CA ILE A 369 -2.88 10.00 -14.81
C ILE A 369 -4.01 10.92 -15.23
N ASN A 370 -4.26 11.00 -16.53
CA ASN A 370 -5.36 11.74 -17.15
C ASN A 370 -5.79 11.03 -18.45
N LYS A 371 -6.88 11.50 -19.07
CA LYS A 371 -7.47 10.90 -20.28
C LYS A 371 -6.55 10.95 -21.51
N ASN A 372 -5.59 11.87 -21.55
CA ASN A 372 -4.67 12.02 -22.68
C ASN A 372 -3.40 11.16 -22.53
N THR A 373 -3.21 10.50 -21.39
CA THR A 373 -2.02 9.68 -21.14
C THR A 373 -2.05 8.37 -21.91
N ASP A 374 -1.09 8.20 -22.82
CA ASP A 374 -0.81 6.91 -23.45
C ASP A 374 0.06 6.04 -22.52
N PHE A 375 -0.59 5.33 -21.60
CA PHE A 375 0.11 4.48 -20.64
C PHE A 375 0.96 3.40 -21.29
N GLN A 376 0.57 2.89 -22.47
CA GLN A 376 1.36 1.86 -23.15
C GLN A 376 2.71 2.42 -23.59
N LYS A 377 2.70 3.60 -24.23
CA LYS A 377 3.93 4.30 -24.64
C LYS A 377 4.76 4.72 -23.44
N GLU A 378 4.13 5.31 -22.42
CA GLU A 378 4.82 5.76 -21.21
C GLU A 378 5.49 4.59 -20.47
N LEU A 379 4.76 3.47 -20.28
CA LEU A 379 5.29 2.26 -19.64
C LEU A 379 6.40 1.60 -20.46
N THR A 380 6.31 1.61 -21.79
CA THR A 380 7.38 1.12 -22.67
C THR A 380 8.64 1.98 -22.52
N SER A 381 8.49 3.29 -22.36
CA SER A 381 9.62 4.18 -22.09
C SER A 381 10.27 3.94 -20.71
N LEU A 382 9.52 3.40 -19.73
CA LEU A 382 10.10 3.03 -18.43
C LEU A 382 11.12 1.90 -18.58
N ALA A 383 10.88 0.97 -19.50
CA ALA A 383 11.75 -0.17 -19.74
C ALA A 383 13.10 0.22 -20.38
N SER A 384 13.21 1.40 -21.01
CA SER A 384 14.45 1.81 -21.68
C SER A 384 15.56 2.27 -20.73
N LEU A 385 15.29 2.41 -19.41
CA LEU A 385 16.26 2.85 -18.38
C LEU A 385 17.07 4.11 -18.77
N GLU A 386 16.50 4.97 -19.61
CA GLU A 386 17.10 6.24 -19.98
C GLU A 386 17.15 7.21 -18.79
N ASN A 387 18.14 8.11 -18.79
CA ASN A 387 18.39 9.10 -17.73
C ASN A 387 18.66 8.50 -16.34
N THR A 388 19.37 7.38 -16.29
CA THR A 388 19.87 6.82 -15.02
C THR A 388 20.96 7.70 -14.41
N ILE A 389 20.92 7.84 -13.08
CA ILE A 389 21.93 8.52 -12.29
C ILE A 389 22.71 7.48 -11.49
N SER A 390 24.03 7.51 -11.59
CA SER A 390 24.94 6.68 -10.80
C SER A 390 25.59 7.53 -9.71
N SER A 391 25.54 7.07 -8.46
CA SER A 391 26.19 7.72 -7.33
C SER A 391 26.84 6.71 -6.40
N ASN A 392 27.92 7.12 -5.73
CA ASN A 392 28.69 6.29 -4.81
C ASN A 392 28.55 6.82 -3.39
N ASN A 393 28.49 5.92 -2.42
CA ASN A 393 28.54 6.26 -1.01
C ASN A 393 29.18 5.10 -0.23
N PHE A 394 29.27 5.23 1.09
CA PHE A 394 29.68 4.14 1.96
C PHE A 394 28.66 3.91 3.08
N GLY A 395 28.58 2.69 3.59
CA GLY A 395 27.71 2.33 4.71
C GLY A 395 28.53 1.80 5.89
N VAL A 396 28.03 2.02 7.11
CA VAL A 396 28.63 1.46 8.33
C VAL A 396 27.59 0.68 9.11
N ASP A 397 27.90 -0.59 9.38
CA ASP A 397 27.05 -1.50 10.17
C ASP A 397 27.82 -1.96 11.41
N VAL A 398 27.11 -2.11 12.53
CA VAL A 398 27.66 -2.65 13.79
C VAL A 398 26.75 -3.72 14.34
N GLY A 399 27.36 -4.67 15.04
CA GLY A 399 26.67 -5.86 15.52
C GLY A 399 27.20 -6.33 16.86
N VAL A 400 26.30 -6.88 17.66
CA VAL A 400 26.59 -7.54 18.93
C VAL A 400 25.90 -8.90 18.93
N LEU A 401 26.57 -9.91 19.44
CA LEU A 401 26.00 -11.23 19.69
C LEU A 401 26.50 -11.75 21.03
N TYR A 402 25.58 -12.06 21.93
CA TYR A 402 25.88 -12.71 23.20
C TYR A 402 25.49 -14.19 23.12
N GLU A 403 26.44 -15.06 23.40
CA GLU A 403 26.24 -16.51 23.48
C GLU A 403 26.19 -16.92 24.94
N LEU A 404 25.09 -17.54 25.37
CA LEU A 404 24.98 -18.05 26.74
C LEU A 404 25.75 -19.38 26.85
N ASP A 405 26.66 -19.46 27.82
CA ASP A 405 27.39 -20.69 28.16
C ASP A 405 27.07 -21.12 29.59
N LEU A 406 25.77 -21.33 29.84
CA LEU A 406 25.26 -21.88 31.09
C LEU A 406 24.80 -23.33 30.83
N PRO A 407 24.97 -24.27 31.78
CA PRO A 407 24.70 -25.70 31.56
C PRO A 407 23.36 -26.02 30.87
N GLU A 408 22.31 -25.27 31.18
CA GLU A 408 20.94 -25.42 30.66
C GLU A 408 20.65 -24.59 29.39
N PHE A 409 21.53 -23.63 29.03
CA PHE A 409 21.28 -22.62 27.98
C PHE A 409 22.39 -22.53 26.92
N ARG A 410 23.28 -23.52 26.82
CA ARG A 410 24.52 -23.49 25.99
C ARG A 410 24.34 -23.23 24.49
N TYR A 411 23.11 -23.31 23.98
CA TYR A 411 22.80 -23.09 22.56
C TYR A 411 22.07 -21.78 22.29
N LEU A 412 21.75 -21.00 23.34
CA LEU A 412 21.04 -19.74 23.21
C LEU A 412 21.97 -18.59 22.83
N THR A 413 21.52 -17.81 21.86
CA THR A 413 22.20 -16.61 21.38
C THR A 413 21.22 -15.44 21.33
N ILE A 414 21.71 -14.26 21.66
CA ILE A 414 20.98 -13.00 21.60
C ILE A 414 21.79 -12.04 20.73
N GLY A 415 21.20 -11.56 19.64
CA GLY A 415 21.84 -10.67 18.69
C GLY A 415 21.15 -9.31 18.63
N LEU A 416 21.94 -8.27 18.38
CA LEU A 416 21.47 -6.93 18.05
C LEU A 416 22.34 -6.40 16.91
N VAL A 417 21.70 -5.79 15.91
CA VAL A 417 22.40 -5.16 14.79
C VAL A 417 21.84 -3.75 14.57
N ALA A 418 22.74 -2.85 14.18
CA ALA A 418 22.41 -1.57 13.60
C ALA A 418 23.12 -1.42 12.25
N LYS A 419 22.35 -1.29 11.17
CA LYS A 419 22.87 -1.15 9.80
C LYS A 419 22.74 0.28 9.32
N ASN A 420 23.61 0.70 8.41
CA ASN A 420 23.58 2.00 7.73
C ASN A 420 23.54 3.19 8.70
N LEU A 421 24.34 3.13 9.78
CA LEU A 421 24.35 4.15 10.84
C LEU A 421 24.60 5.57 10.31
N ASN A 422 25.33 5.68 9.22
CA ASN A 422 25.68 6.95 8.57
C ASN A 422 24.67 7.41 7.50
N SER A 423 23.57 6.68 7.29
CA SER A 423 22.48 7.03 6.36
C SER A 423 22.94 7.40 4.93
N PRO A 424 23.58 6.48 4.18
CA PRO A 424 24.09 6.79 2.85
C PRO A 424 22.96 7.27 1.93
N THR A 425 23.25 8.35 1.21
CA THR A 425 22.33 9.02 0.28
C THR A 425 22.86 8.93 -1.14
N PHE A 426 21.98 8.61 -2.08
CA PHE A 426 22.25 8.43 -3.50
C PHE A 426 21.43 9.41 -4.32
N GLU A 427 22.04 10.00 -5.33
CA GLU A 427 21.38 10.93 -6.24
C GLU A 427 20.43 10.19 -7.19
N SER A 428 19.30 10.83 -7.52
CA SER A 428 18.28 10.29 -8.43
C SER A 428 17.55 11.43 -9.13
N SER A 429 16.83 11.12 -10.22
CA SER A 429 16.24 12.10 -11.14
C SER A 429 15.13 12.97 -10.54
N LEU A 430 14.42 12.51 -9.51
CA LEU A 430 13.37 13.29 -8.83
C LEU A 430 13.73 13.61 -7.38
N ASN A 431 13.97 12.58 -6.57
CA ASN A 431 14.27 12.68 -5.15
C ASN A 431 15.44 11.77 -4.79
N ASN A 432 16.44 12.33 -4.10
CA ASN A 432 17.57 11.55 -3.59
C ASN A 432 17.08 10.40 -2.71
N ILE A 433 17.70 9.24 -2.87
CA ILE A 433 17.36 8.00 -2.17
C ILE A 433 18.32 7.84 -1.00
N THR A 434 17.81 7.94 0.22
CA THR A 434 18.55 7.82 1.48
C THR A 434 18.25 6.48 2.13
N ILE A 435 19.26 5.66 2.40
CA ILE A 435 19.07 4.42 3.15
C ILE A 435 19.18 4.74 4.63
N LYS A 436 18.08 4.61 5.37
CA LYS A 436 18.04 4.95 6.81
C LYS A 436 18.75 3.90 7.67
N PRO A 437 19.12 4.25 8.92
CA PRO A 437 19.60 3.28 9.88
C PRO A 437 18.50 2.25 10.19
N GLN A 438 18.88 0.98 10.24
CA GLN A 438 17.96 -0.13 10.49
C GLN A 438 18.40 -0.87 11.76
N TYR A 439 17.47 -1.19 12.64
CA TYR A 439 17.76 -1.83 13.92
C TYR A 439 16.97 -3.13 14.05
N ARG A 440 17.65 -4.23 14.35
CA ARG A 440 17.01 -5.55 14.50
C ARG A 440 17.61 -6.31 15.67
N MET A 441 16.74 -6.95 16.45
CA MET A 441 17.12 -7.88 17.51
C MET A 441 16.78 -9.29 17.08
N GLY A 442 17.59 -10.26 17.51
CA GLY A 442 17.38 -11.68 17.24
C GLY A 442 17.63 -12.55 18.46
N LEU A 443 16.91 -13.66 18.53
CA LEU A 443 17.12 -14.77 19.46
C LEU A 443 17.36 -16.03 18.64
N GLY A 444 18.34 -16.84 19.05
CA GLY A 444 18.69 -18.08 18.37
C GLY A 444 18.88 -19.22 19.37
N TYR A 445 18.48 -20.42 18.97
CA TYR A 445 18.87 -21.68 19.58
C TYR A 445 19.62 -22.49 18.52
N ASN A 446 20.91 -22.71 18.69
CA ASN A 446 21.81 -23.25 17.66
C ASN A 446 22.36 -24.61 18.09
N SER A 447 21.55 -25.67 18.01
CA SER A 447 22.00 -27.05 18.26
C SER A 447 22.42 -27.72 16.95
N LYS A 448 23.11 -28.86 17.05
CA LYS A 448 23.63 -29.62 15.90
C LYS A 448 22.53 -30.11 14.95
N PHE A 449 21.36 -30.46 15.49
CA PHE A 449 20.24 -31.01 14.71
C PHE A 449 19.12 -30.00 14.52
N LEU A 450 18.91 -29.13 15.52
CA LEU A 450 17.78 -28.20 15.57
C LEU A 450 18.32 -26.78 15.71
N ASN A 451 17.90 -25.93 14.79
CA ASN A 451 18.07 -24.50 14.86
C ASN A 451 16.70 -23.84 15.04
N VAL A 452 16.56 -22.91 15.96
CA VAL A 452 15.38 -22.07 16.10
C VAL A 452 15.84 -20.63 16.09
N ALA A 453 15.13 -19.76 15.36
CA ALA A 453 15.44 -18.34 15.34
C ALA A 453 14.18 -17.50 15.40
N PHE A 454 14.30 -16.33 16.00
CA PHE A 454 13.27 -15.30 16.03
C PHE A 454 13.96 -13.93 15.93
N ASP A 455 13.51 -13.10 14.99
CA ASP A 455 13.99 -11.75 14.80
C ASP A 455 12.83 -10.75 14.82
N ALA A 456 13.11 -9.53 15.27
CA ALA A 456 12.18 -8.42 15.26
C ALA A 456 12.88 -7.11 14.87
N ASP A 457 12.30 -6.41 13.89
CA ASP A 457 12.67 -5.04 13.56
C ASP A 457 12.27 -4.11 14.71
N LEU A 458 13.25 -3.44 15.31
CA LEU A 458 13.03 -2.55 16.45
C LEU A 458 12.40 -1.22 16.02
N THR A 459 12.60 -0.83 14.75
CA THR A 459 12.08 0.40 14.16
C THR A 459 11.43 0.11 12.80
N PRO A 460 10.35 0.82 12.42
CA PRO A 460 9.85 0.78 11.05
C PRO A 460 10.92 1.24 10.05
N ASN A 461 11.04 0.51 8.95
CA ASN A 461 11.91 0.84 7.83
C ASN A 461 11.07 1.39 6.67
N ASP A 462 11.57 2.38 5.95
CA ASP A 462 10.83 3.01 4.87
C ASP A 462 10.90 2.16 3.59
N LEU A 463 9.77 1.92 2.93
CA LEU A 463 9.73 1.25 1.64
C LEU A 463 10.04 2.24 0.51
N LEU A 464 10.57 1.73 -0.61
CA LEU A 464 10.83 2.54 -1.80
C LEU A 464 9.49 2.81 -2.53
N ALA A 465 8.56 3.55 -1.94
CA ALA A 465 7.25 3.84 -2.54
C ALA A 465 6.87 5.32 -2.39
N PHE A 466 6.14 5.83 -3.38
CA PHE A 466 5.76 7.23 -3.53
C PHE A 466 4.24 7.41 -3.56
N SER A 467 3.53 6.76 -2.64
CA SER A 467 2.11 7.00 -2.39
C SER A 467 1.89 8.19 -1.46
N ASN A 468 0.64 8.66 -1.36
CA ASN A 468 0.25 9.70 -0.41
C ASN A 468 0.56 9.36 1.04
N VAL A 469 0.32 8.10 1.40
CA VAL A 469 0.71 7.57 2.70
C VAL A 469 2.13 7.04 2.59
N LYS A 470 2.96 7.39 3.58
CA LYS A 470 4.32 6.87 3.67
C LYS A 470 4.30 5.37 3.94
N GLN A 471 4.84 4.59 3.03
CA GLN A 471 4.92 3.14 3.15
C GLN A 471 6.10 2.72 4.02
N GLN A 472 5.84 1.83 4.97
CA GLN A 472 6.84 1.34 5.90
C GLN A 472 6.68 -0.17 6.10
N SER A 473 7.77 -0.84 6.48
CA SER A 473 7.84 -2.26 6.80
C SER A 473 8.45 -2.42 8.19
N GLN A 474 7.86 -3.29 9.02
CA GLN A 474 8.42 -3.66 10.31
C GLN A 474 8.16 -5.14 10.55
N MET A 475 9.17 -5.96 10.27
CA MET A 475 9.03 -7.41 10.30
C MET A 475 9.25 -7.98 11.70
N ILE A 476 8.40 -8.94 12.06
CA ILE A 476 8.67 -9.92 13.10
C ILE A 476 8.58 -11.30 12.49
N GLY A 477 9.49 -12.21 12.84
CA GLY A 477 9.48 -13.53 12.23
C GLY A 477 10.40 -14.51 12.91
N GLY A 478 10.14 -15.78 12.65
CA GLY A 478 10.95 -16.85 13.20
C GLY A 478 10.66 -18.18 12.55
N GLY A 479 11.50 -19.15 12.85
CA GLY A 479 11.40 -20.47 12.26
C GLY A 479 12.32 -21.48 12.90
N MET A 480 12.22 -22.70 12.40
CA MET A 480 13.00 -23.85 12.81
C MET A 480 13.67 -24.49 11.59
N GLY A 481 14.89 -24.99 11.79
CA GLY A 481 15.65 -25.72 10.79
C GLY A 481 16.14 -27.04 11.36
N PHE A 482 16.00 -28.11 10.58
CA PHE A 482 16.42 -29.47 10.90
C PHE A 482 17.56 -29.88 9.96
N ASP A 483 18.74 -30.14 10.52
CA ASP A 483 19.91 -30.62 9.77
C ASP A 483 19.92 -32.16 9.77
N LEU A 484 19.59 -32.78 8.62
CA LEU A 484 19.52 -34.24 8.45
C LEU A 484 20.73 -34.78 7.66
N LYS A 485 21.89 -34.09 7.70
CA LYS A 485 23.15 -34.39 7.00
C LYS A 485 23.10 -34.28 5.47
N VAL A 486 22.17 -34.96 4.82
CA VAL A 486 22.03 -35.00 3.35
C VAL A 486 20.97 -34.00 2.87
N VAL A 487 19.96 -33.78 3.71
CA VAL A 487 18.84 -32.88 3.46
C VAL A 487 18.64 -32.01 4.69
N ASP A 488 18.45 -30.71 4.50
CA ASP A 488 17.97 -29.83 5.56
C ASP A 488 16.57 -29.36 5.23
N LEU A 489 15.69 -29.42 6.22
CA LEU A 489 14.33 -28.87 6.12
C LEU A 489 14.23 -27.64 7.01
N ARG A 490 13.64 -26.56 6.49
CA ARG A 490 13.42 -25.32 7.23
C ARG A 490 11.99 -24.84 7.04
N LEU A 491 11.39 -24.38 8.12
CA LEU A 491 10.02 -23.89 8.17
C LEU A 491 9.98 -22.66 9.07
N GLY A 492 9.18 -21.68 8.73
CA GLY A 492 9.01 -20.49 9.55
C GLY A 492 7.81 -19.67 9.13
N ALA A 493 7.56 -18.61 9.89
CA ALA A 493 6.55 -17.63 9.56
C ALA A 493 7.03 -16.24 9.97
N MET A 494 6.55 -15.22 9.26
CA MET A 494 6.81 -13.82 9.58
C MET A 494 5.58 -12.97 9.30
N LYS A 495 5.54 -11.78 9.89
CA LYS A 495 4.48 -10.81 9.70
C LYS A 495 5.08 -9.41 9.63
N ASP A 496 4.61 -8.64 8.65
CA ASP A 496 4.87 -7.21 8.61
C ASP A 496 3.82 -6.50 9.48
N LEU A 497 4.26 -5.75 10.48
CA LEU A 497 3.37 -5.00 11.38
C LEU A 497 2.87 -3.69 10.76
N ARG A 498 3.46 -3.26 9.64
CA ARG A 498 3.15 -1.99 8.95
C ARG A 498 2.49 -2.18 7.59
N GLN A 499 2.35 -3.43 7.15
CA GLN A 499 1.76 -3.77 5.87
C GLN A 499 0.72 -4.87 6.08
N ASP A 500 -0.46 -4.70 5.50
CA ASP A 500 -1.54 -5.67 5.65
C ASP A 500 -1.41 -6.80 4.60
N THR A 501 -0.34 -7.58 4.72
CA THR A 501 -0.04 -8.76 3.88
C THR A 501 -0.48 -10.08 4.51
N GLY A 502 -1.09 -10.05 5.71
CA GLY A 502 -1.38 -11.25 6.48
C GLY A 502 -0.13 -11.91 7.07
N LEU A 503 -0.19 -13.21 7.34
CA LEU A 503 0.98 -13.99 7.77
C LEU A 503 1.77 -14.42 6.52
N ILE A 504 3.09 -14.36 6.56
CA ILE A 504 3.95 -14.87 5.50
C ILE A 504 4.51 -16.21 5.97
N LEU A 505 4.12 -17.29 5.28
CA LEU A 505 4.62 -18.62 5.53
C LEU A 505 5.91 -18.84 4.74
N THR A 506 6.90 -19.44 5.37
CA THR A 506 8.21 -19.66 4.78
C THR A 506 8.62 -21.12 4.89
N GLY A 507 9.28 -21.62 3.85
CA GLY A 507 9.80 -22.98 3.83
C GLY A 507 11.03 -23.07 2.95
N GLY A 508 11.91 -24.02 3.25
CA GLY A 508 13.09 -24.23 2.46
C GLY A 508 13.66 -25.63 2.60
N LEU A 509 14.37 -26.03 1.55
CA LEU A 509 14.98 -27.33 1.40
C LEU A 509 16.41 -27.13 0.91
N ASN A 510 17.38 -27.68 1.63
CA ASN A 510 18.75 -27.79 1.16
C ASN A 510 19.08 -29.25 0.90
N VAL A 511 19.68 -29.53 -0.26
CA VAL A 511 20.16 -30.85 -0.64
C VAL A 511 21.67 -30.78 -0.83
N LEU A 512 22.41 -31.64 -0.12
CA LEU A 512 23.87 -31.79 -0.22
C LEU A 512 24.68 -30.52 0.11
N GLY A 513 24.09 -29.51 0.77
CA GLY A 513 24.74 -28.26 1.17
C GLY A 513 24.79 -27.18 0.09
N PHE A 514 24.78 -27.57 -1.19
CA PHE A 514 24.98 -26.63 -2.30
C PHE A 514 23.69 -26.23 -3.05
N LEU A 515 22.64 -27.05 -3.03
CA LEU A 515 21.37 -26.70 -3.66
C LEU A 515 20.34 -26.38 -2.58
N ASP A 516 20.14 -25.09 -2.34
CA ASP A 516 19.19 -24.55 -1.37
C ASP A 516 18.08 -23.79 -2.08
N ILE A 517 16.84 -24.09 -1.74
CA ILE A 517 15.64 -23.42 -2.26
C ILE A 517 14.85 -22.91 -1.06
N ALA A 518 14.45 -21.65 -1.10
CA ALA A 518 13.55 -21.06 -0.11
C ALA A 518 12.39 -20.34 -0.78
N LEU A 519 11.19 -20.53 -0.24
CA LEU A 519 9.96 -19.92 -0.70
C LEU A 519 9.26 -19.23 0.48
N GLN A 520 8.77 -18.02 0.24
CA GLN A 520 7.96 -17.25 1.19
C GLN A 520 6.67 -16.83 0.48
N VAL A 521 5.52 -17.01 1.11
CA VAL A 521 4.20 -16.70 0.53
C VAL A 521 3.28 -16.12 1.60
N SER A 522 2.61 -15.01 1.31
CA SER A 522 1.58 -14.44 2.18
C SER A 522 0.28 -15.25 2.17
N THR A 523 -0.38 -15.31 3.32
CA THR A 523 -1.73 -15.87 3.45
C THR A 523 -2.80 -14.96 2.86
N LYS A 524 -2.53 -13.65 2.77
CA LYS A 524 -3.44 -12.71 2.12
C LYS A 524 -3.14 -12.65 0.63
N THR A 525 -4.21 -12.66 -0.15
CA THR A 525 -4.18 -12.61 -1.61
C THR A 525 -4.98 -11.41 -2.10
N THR A 526 -4.57 -10.87 -3.23
CA THR A 526 -5.35 -9.94 -4.04
C THR A 526 -5.82 -10.66 -5.30
N LYS A 527 -6.89 -10.18 -5.95
CA LYS A 527 -7.37 -10.77 -7.20
C LYS A 527 -6.80 -9.98 -8.37
N LEU A 528 -6.18 -10.68 -9.32
CA LEU A 528 -5.76 -10.15 -10.61
C LEU A 528 -6.54 -10.91 -11.69
N ASP A 529 -7.45 -10.23 -12.40
CA ASP A 529 -8.33 -10.85 -13.40
C ASP A 529 -9.05 -12.12 -12.89
N GLY A 530 -9.56 -12.04 -11.66
CA GLY A 530 -10.23 -13.15 -10.98
C GLY A 530 -9.30 -14.23 -10.39
N THR A 531 -8.01 -14.19 -10.72
CA THR A 531 -7.01 -15.14 -10.19
C THR A 531 -6.44 -14.61 -8.86
N PRO A 532 -6.51 -15.37 -7.75
CA PRO A 532 -5.90 -14.95 -6.49
C PRO A 532 -4.38 -15.04 -6.58
N ILE A 533 -3.70 -13.92 -6.37
CA ILE A 533 -2.24 -13.84 -6.26
C ILE A 533 -1.85 -13.44 -4.83
N PRO A 534 -0.81 -14.04 -4.24
CA PRO A 534 -0.30 -13.62 -2.94
C PRO A 534 0.16 -12.15 -2.98
N GLN A 535 -0.18 -11.39 -1.94
CA GLN A 535 0.32 -10.02 -1.77
C GLN A 535 1.83 -9.96 -1.50
N TYR A 536 2.43 -11.06 -1.06
CA TYR A 536 3.88 -11.22 -0.93
C TYR A 536 4.29 -12.60 -1.41
N ILE A 537 5.30 -12.64 -2.28
CA ILE A 537 5.98 -13.87 -2.68
C ILE A 537 7.48 -13.61 -2.80
N ASN A 538 8.31 -14.52 -2.30
CA ASN A 538 9.76 -14.45 -2.46
C ASN A 538 10.31 -15.86 -2.73
N LEU A 539 11.02 -16.02 -3.84
CA LEU A 539 11.71 -17.25 -4.21
C LEU A 539 13.22 -17.01 -4.19
N ARG A 540 13.95 -17.95 -3.60
CA ARG A 540 15.42 -17.93 -3.56
C ARG A 540 16.01 -19.26 -3.92
N LEU A 541 17.14 -19.18 -4.62
CA LEU A 541 18.00 -20.30 -5.00
C LEU A 541 19.42 -19.96 -4.55
N GLY A 542 20.11 -20.88 -3.90
CA GLY A 542 21.44 -20.60 -3.36
C GLY A 542 22.14 -21.85 -2.87
N GLY A 543 23.20 -21.63 -2.10
CA GLY A 543 23.98 -22.69 -1.47
C GLY A 543 24.97 -22.10 -0.49
N SER A 544 25.43 -22.93 0.45
CA SER A 544 26.49 -22.53 1.38
C SER A 544 27.40 -23.69 1.74
N PHE A 545 28.70 -23.43 1.71
CA PHE A 545 29.74 -24.37 2.10
C PHE A 545 30.38 -23.89 3.39
N SER A 546 30.70 -24.82 4.28
CA SER A 546 31.46 -24.55 5.49
C SER A 546 32.55 -25.60 5.64
N PHE A 547 33.78 -25.14 5.86
CA PHE A 547 34.99 -25.97 5.92
C PHE A 547 35.87 -25.59 7.10
#